data_AF-A0A7W9FKV4-F1
#
_entry.id   AF-A0A7W9FKV4-F1
#
_cell.length_a   1.000
_cell.length_b   1.000
_cell.length_c   1.000
_cell.angle_alpha   90.00
_cell.angle_beta   90.00
_cell.angle_gamma   90.00
#
_symmetry.space_group_name_H-M   'P 1'
#
loop_
_entity.id
_entity.type
_entity.pdbx_description
1 polymer ?
#
loop_
_entity_poly.entity_id
_entity_poly.type
_entity_poly.pdbx_seq_one_letter_code
_entity_poly.pdbx_strand_id
1 'polypeptide(L)'
;MGGFVERTLRSGWPTGSIDLLLRAATLADSGAAAEAWHAFEAAADFDALPWGEYRLISLAAPRIAMFAPASPYAPRIAGIERAIWSRSQLAIGAVSPVLRRLAAAGIELLAVKGAARAASGDLSARGRIVNDIDVCVRPVQLEAAYDIVTGAGWIPSGSGTVLYHRSQLADAVGINLLSGRFGNLDLHRTPFHSPFDNMEADREIWRHARAARLGGVAVLIPDPTDTTTLAIAHGVHDAHKSSDWLADIAHMADQGIDWDRLEDDLVRRRLDVAGALVLGYVRERLQRPVPEGMLRRLEGRAGRHPLRLLATVAEARPKNASLGFFWTARLFAKQMRHGLARRRKRVRSRLVLPALRLPPAPSPTAESAGPEAIEAAIALPGVKAGHGWRGLVDLAVEAELPPATRRVDFEINTAGRHHLRLRAYVRDKGARRGVFRFRFRLALEPGETGLAIAAAPSRSFNTDAPAEMHAKYDAVPFRLIAARAVPSAG
;
A
#
# COMPACT_ATOMS: atom_id res chain seq x y z
N MET A 1 5.21 33.11 -19.51
CA MET A 1 4.66 31.91 -18.80
C MET A 1 5.72 31.01 -18.18
N GLY A 2 6.90 30.80 -18.80
CA GLY A 2 7.96 29.91 -18.26
C GLY A 2 8.34 30.16 -16.80
N GLY A 3 8.64 31.40 -16.42
CA GLY A 3 9.04 31.72 -15.04
C GLY A 3 7.95 31.49 -13.98
N PHE A 4 6.66 31.44 -14.35
CA PHE A 4 5.60 31.05 -13.39
C PHE A 4 5.61 29.53 -13.13
N VAL A 5 5.74 28.74 -14.20
CA VAL A 5 5.76 27.27 -14.11
C VAL A 5 6.95 26.81 -13.28
N GLU A 6 8.13 27.35 -13.58
CA GLU A 6 9.37 27.02 -12.89
C GLU A 6 9.31 27.36 -11.38
N ARG A 7 8.91 28.59 -11.03
CA ARG A 7 8.73 28.98 -9.62
C ARG A 7 7.72 28.07 -8.91
N THR A 8 6.64 27.68 -9.59
CA THR A 8 5.61 26.80 -9.03
C THR A 8 6.19 25.41 -8.74
N LEU A 9 6.94 24.82 -9.68
CA LEU A 9 7.59 23.52 -9.52
C LEU A 9 8.60 23.54 -8.37
N ARG A 10 9.51 24.53 -8.36
CA ARG A 10 10.53 24.70 -7.30
C ARG A 10 9.91 24.81 -5.91
N SER A 11 8.73 25.39 -5.82
CA SER A 11 8.02 25.54 -4.55
C SER A 11 7.49 24.22 -3.95
N GLY A 12 7.57 23.11 -4.68
CA GLY A 12 7.29 21.75 -4.18
C GLY A 12 8.54 20.94 -3.87
N TRP A 13 9.73 21.52 -3.96
CA TRP A 13 10.98 20.83 -3.64
C TRP A 13 11.21 20.69 -2.14
N PRO A 14 11.89 19.62 -1.69
CA PRO A 14 12.40 19.52 -0.33
C PRO A 14 13.14 20.78 0.12
N THR A 15 12.94 21.14 1.38
CA THR A 15 13.61 22.27 2.04
C THR A 15 14.06 21.84 3.45
N GLY A 16 14.88 22.67 4.10
CA GLY A 16 15.34 22.43 5.47
C GLY A 16 16.18 21.17 5.61
N SER A 17 15.99 20.45 6.72
CA SER A 17 16.75 19.25 7.08
C SER A 17 16.74 18.17 6.00
N ILE A 18 15.59 17.95 5.35
CA ILE A 18 15.44 16.93 4.31
C ILE A 18 16.32 17.24 3.09
N ASP A 19 16.39 18.50 2.65
CA ASP A 19 17.25 18.89 1.53
C ASP A 19 18.74 18.76 1.89
N LEU A 20 19.13 19.18 3.10
CA LEU A 20 20.50 19.05 3.59
C LEU A 20 20.95 17.59 3.63
N LEU A 21 20.12 16.71 4.18
CA LEU A 21 20.41 15.28 4.26
C LEU A 21 20.44 14.60 2.88
N LEU A 22 19.55 14.98 1.94
CA LEU A 22 19.62 14.49 0.57
C LEU A 22 20.93 14.89 -0.12
N ARG A 23 21.36 16.14 0.07
CA ARG A 23 22.62 16.65 -0.48
C ARG A 23 23.82 15.94 0.13
N ALA A 24 23.86 15.76 1.45
CA ALA A 24 24.89 14.99 2.13
C ALA A 24 24.96 13.52 1.63
N ALA A 25 23.79 12.91 1.39
CA ALA A 25 23.70 11.54 0.91
C ALA A 25 24.10 11.34 -0.55
N THR A 26 24.02 12.37 -1.41
CA THR A 26 24.04 12.17 -2.87
C THR A 26 25.00 13.05 -3.66
N LEU A 27 25.41 14.22 -3.17
CA LEU A 27 26.31 15.09 -3.93
C LEU A 27 27.64 14.38 -4.24
N ALA A 28 28.10 14.47 -5.49
CA ALA A 28 29.35 13.83 -5.90
C ALA A 28 30.57 14.53 -5.26
N ASP A 29 30.51 15.85 -5.12
CA ASP A 29 31.51 16.64 -4.41
C ASP A 29 31.42 16.40 -2.90
N SER A 30 32.48 15.80 -2.34
CA SER A 30 32.57 15.47 -0.91
C SER A 30 32.59 16.70 0.00
N GLY A 31 33.13 17.84 -0.46
CA GLY A 31 33.14 19.10 0.29
C GLY A 31 31.73 19.68 0.39
N ALA A 32 31.01 19.77 -0.73
CA ALA A 32 29.62 20.24 -0.73
C ALA A 32 28.68 19.30 0.04
N ALA A 33 28.95 17.98 0.03
CA ALA A 33 28.24 17.01 0.85
C ALA A 33 28.51 17.22 2.35
N ALA A 34 29.77 17.47 2.74
CA ALA A 34 30.17 17.76 4.11
C ALA A 34 29.56 19.07 4.63
N GLU A 35 29.57 20.14 3.82
CA GLU A 35 28.92 21.40 4.18
C GLU A 35 27.43 21.22 4.46
N ALA A 36 26.73 20.46 3.62
CA ALA A 36 25.31 20.16 3.82
C ALA A 36 25.08 19.35 5.11
N TRP A 37 25.95 18.38 5.39
CA TRP A 37 25.92 17.61 6.64
C TRP A 37 26.14 18.50 7.85
N HIS A 38 27.17 19.33 7.87
CA HIS A 38 27.49 20.21 9.01
C HIS A 38 26.38 21.23 9.27
N ALA A 39 25.76 21.77 8.22
CA ALA A 39 24.61 22.65 8.37
C ALA A 39 23.41 21.92 9.01
N PHE A 40 23.19 20.64 8.70
CA PHE A 40 22.17 19.83 9.35
C PHE A 40 22.54 19.53 10.81
N GLU A 41 23.75 19.03 11.03
CA GLU A 41 24.28 18.63 12.34
C GLU A 41 24.23 19.77 13.36
N ALA A 42 24.51 21.01 12.93
CA ALA A 42 24.47 22.19 13.80
C ALA A 42 23.05 22.59 14.26
N ALA A 43 22.00 22.16 13.55
CA ALA A 43 20.62 22.55 13.81
C ALA A 43 19.74 21.40 14.33
N ALA A 44 20.17 20.15 14.16
CA ALA A 44 19.37 18.98 14.46
C ALA A 44 19.38 18.61 15.94
N ASP A 45 18.22 18.22 16.46
CA ASP A 45 18.09 17.54 17.75
C ASP A 45 18.06 16.02 17.52
N PHE A 46 19.18 15.35 17.82
CA PHE A 46 19.36 13.90 17.62
C PHE A 46 18.52 13.03 18.57
N ASP A 47 17.91 13.62 19.61
CA ASP A 47 16.98 12.94 20.51
C ASP A 47 15.52 13.10 20.07
N ALA A 48 15.23 14.03 19.16
CA ALA A 48 13.89 14.31 18.65
C ALA A 48 13.80 14.23 17.11
N LEU A 49 14.58 13.36 16.46
CA LEU A 49 14.59 13.24 15.00
C LEU A 49 13.23 12.76 14.45
N PRO A 50 12.61 13.53 13.53
CA PRO A 50 11.50 13.05 12.73
C PRO A 50 11.89 11.80 11.93
N TRP A 51 10.92 10.93 11.67
CA TRP A 51 11.15 9.70 10.93
C TRP A 51 11.87 9.93 9.59
N GLY A 52 11.50 10.97 8.82
CA GLY A 52 12.15 11.26 7.53
C GLY A 52 13.66 11.51 7.63
N GLU A 53 14.08 12.27 8.65
CA GLU A 53 15.49 12.56 8.91
C GLU A 53 16.23 11.30 9.34
N TYR A 54 15.62 10.52 10.24
CA TYR A 54 16.16 9.24 10.70
C TYR A 54 16.49 8.28 9.54
N ARG A 55 15.62 8.21 8.52
CA ARG A 55 15.85 7.39 7.32
C ARG A 55 16.97 7.92 6.45
N LEU A 56 17.03 9.24 6.24
CA LEU A 56 18.05 9.85 5.38
C LEU A 56 19.43 9.85 6.03
N ILE A 57 19.52 9.99 7.35
CA ILE A 57 20.79 9.82 8.09
C ILE A 57 21.33 8.40 7.87
N SER A 58 20.49 7.38 7.97
CA SER A 58 20.89 6.00 7.69
C SER A 58 21.41 5.81 6.27
N LEU A 59 20.76 6.44 5.28
CA LEU A 59 21.20 6.39 3.89
C LEU A 59 22.53 7.14 3.68
N ALA A 60 22.74 8.26 4.38
CA ALA A 60 23.95 9.06 4.30
C ALA A 60 25.11 8.50 5.13
N ALA A 61 24.84 7.62 6.11
CA ALA A 61 25.79 7.18 7.13
C ALA A 61 27.13 6.67 6.57
N PRO A 62 27.17 5.81 5.53
CA PRO A 62 28.44 5.35 4.96
C PRO A 62 29.29 6.50 4.40
N ARG A 63 28.65 7.54 3.86
CA ARG A 63 29.34 8.71 3.29
C ARG A 63 29.76 9.70 4.38
N ILE A 64 28.90 9.93 5.38
CA ILE A 64 29.21 10.80 6.53
C ILE A 64 30.48 10.30 7.24
N ALA A 65 30.61 8.98 7.40
CA ALA A 65 31.82 8.39 7.98
C ALA A 65 33.11 8.70 7.20
N MET A 66 33.01 9.01 5.90
CA MET A 66 34.16 9.35 5.05
C MET A 66 34.54 10.84 5.15
N PHE A 67 33.56 11.75 5.10
CA PHE A 67 33.84 13.20 5.02
C PHE A 67 33.69 13.95 6.36
N ALA A 68 33.03 13.36 7.35
CA ALA A 68 32.86 13.92 8.70
C ALA A 68 33.14 12.86 9.80
N PRO A 69 34.33 12.22 9.81
CA PRO A 69 34.66 11.17 10.77
C PRO A 69 34.73 11.67 12.23
N ALA A 70 34.94 12.97 12.43
CA ALA A 70 35.02 13.62 13.74
C ALA A 70 33.65 14.10 14.26
N SER A 71 32.55 13.75 13.60
CA SER A 71 31.20 14.09 14.06
C SER A 71 31.00 13.60 15.51
N PRO A 72 30.56 14.47 16.45
CA PRO A 72 30.25 14.05 17.82
C PRO A 72 29.09 13.04 17.85
N TYR A 73 28.27 12.99 16.80
CA TYR A 73 27.16 12.06 16.65
C TYR A 73 27.50 10.76 15.92
N ALA A 74 28.77 10.53 15.56
CA ALA A 74 29.18 9.30 14.87
C ALA A 74 28.68 8.00 15.53
N PRO A 75 28.73 7.83 16.88
CA PRO A 75 28.16 6.64 17.53
C PRO A 75 26.64 6.52 17.35
N ARG A 76 25.92 7.64 17.34
CA ARG A 76 24.46 7.68 17.16
C ARG A 76 24.09 7.32 15.73
N ILE A 77 24.80 7.86 14.73
CA ILE A 77 24.61 7.56 13.31
C ILE A 77 24.84 6.06 13.05
N ALA A 78 25.92 5.49 13.58
CA ALA A 78 26.17 4.05 13.51
C ALA A 78 25.09 3.21 14.22
N GLY A 79 24.51 3.72 15.30
CA GLY A 79 23.34 3.12 15.95
C GLY A 79 22.09 3.11 15.06
N ILE A 80 21.80 4.24 14.39
CA ILE A 80 20.70 4.41 13.45
C ILE A 80 20.82 3.43 12.27
N GLU A 81 21.99 3.40 11.64
CA GLU A 81 22.28 2.50 10.52
C GLU A 81 22.07 1.03 10.92
N ARG A 82 22.65 0.60 12.05
CA ARG A 82 22.50 -0.78 12.55
C ARG A 82 21.05 -1.13 12.84
N ALA A 83 20.30 -0.24 13.47
CA ALA A 83 18.89 -0.48 13.79
C ALA A 83 18.05 -0.67 12.52
N ILE A 84 18.26 0.19 11.52
CA ILE A 84 17.58 0.14 10.24
C ILE A 84 17.94 -1.10 9.43
N TRP A 85 19.23 -1.40 9.34
CA TRP A 85 19.71 -2.57 8.62
C TRP A 85 19.17 -3.85 9.26
N SER A 86 19.26 -3.97 10.59
CA SER A 86 18.76 -5.14 11.33
C SER A 86 17.25 -5.33 11.09
N ARG A 87 16.47 -4.25 11.17
CA ARG A 87 15.03 -4.29 10.89
C ARG A 87 14.73 -4.74 9.46
N SER A 88 15.50 -4.26 8.49
CA SER A 88 15.34 -4.66 7.08
C SER A 88 15.69 -6.13 6.86
N GLN A 89 16.75 -6.63 7.49
CA GLN A 89 17.11 -8.06 7.41
C GLN A 89 16.04 -8.96 8.08
N LEU A 90 15.45 -8.53 9.20
CA LEU A 90 14.35 -9.25 9.84
C LEU A 90 13.10 -9.31 8.96
N ALA A 91 12.75 -8.21 8.27
CA ALA A 91 11.62 -8.17 7.34
C ALA A 91 11.88 -9.08 6.11
N ILE A 92 13.07 -8.98 5.51
CA ILE A 92 13.47 -9.85 4.38
C ILE A 92 13.47 -11.32 4.82
N GLY A 93 14.02 -11.62 5.99
CA GLY A 93 14.06 -12.98 6.56
C GLY A 93 12.67 -13.55 6.79
N ALA A 94 11.72 -12.74 7.29
CA ALA A 94 10.34 -13.17 7.53
C ALA A 94 9.58 -13.48 6.23
N VAL A 95 9.85 -12.75 5.14
CA VAL A 95 9.17 -12.91 3.85
C VAL A 95 9.85 -13.98 2.97
N SER A 96 11.14 -14.24 3.15
CA SER A 96 11.92 -15.17 2.32
C SER A 96 11.31 -16.59 2.17
N PRO A 97 10.76 -17.23 3.22
CA PRO A 97 10.15 -18.56 3.08
C PRO A 97 8.97 -18.58 2.11
N VAL A 98 8.12 -17.55 2.11
CA VAL A 98 6.96 -17.48 1.21
C VAL A 98 7.39 -17.11 -0.21
N LEU A 99 8.41 -16.26 -0.38
CA LEU A 99 8.98 -15.99 -1.71
C LEU A 99 9.59 -17.26 -2.33
N ARG A 100 10.23 -18.12 -1.53
CA ARG A 100 10.73 -19.42 -2.02
C ARG A 100 9.60 -20.31 -2.51
N ARG A 101 8.48 -20.36 -1.80
CA ARG A 101 7.29 -21.13 -2.23
C ARG A 101 6.71 -20.61 -3.53
N LEU A 102 6.61 -19.29 -3.68
CA LEU A 102 6.16 -18.66 -4.92
C LEU A 102 7.10 -18.97 -6.09
N ALA A 103 8.40 -18.80 -5.91
CA ALA A 103 9.40 -19.09 -6.94
C ALA A 103 9.39 -20.58 -7.34
N ALA A 104 9.27 -21.50 -6.37
CA ALA A 104 9.17 -22.94 -6.63
C ALA A 104 7.88 -23.32 -7.39
N ALA A 105 6.81 -22.53 -7.26
CA ALA A 105 5.58 -22.67 -8.02
C ALA A 105 5.62 -22.00 -9.40
N GLY A 106 6.79 -21.48 -9.82
CA GLY A 106 6.96 -20.81 -11.11
C GLY A 106 6.33 -19.40 -11.19
N ILE A 107 6.02 -18.79 -10.04
CA ILE A 107 5.53 -17.41 -10.00
C ILE A 107 6.70 -16.46 -10.27
N GLU A 108 6.55 -15.59 -11.26
CA GLU A 108 7.57 -14.58 -11.55
C GLU A 108 7.44 -13.42 -10.57
N LEU A 109 8.53 -13.11 -9.87
CA LEU A 109 8.58 -12.13 -8.80
C LEU A 109 9.39 -10.91 -9.25
N LEU A 110 8.73 -9.76 -9.43
CA LEU A 110 9.38 -8.48 -9.66
C LEU A 110 9.41 -7.71 -8.34
N ALA A 111 10.55 -7.70 -7.65
CA ALA A 111 10.74 -6.86 -6.47
C ALA A 111 10.80 -5.39 -6.91
N VAL A 112 10.07 -4.52 -6.21
CA VAL A 112 10.00 -3.08 -6.54
C VAL A 112 10.34 -2.22 -5.32
N LYS A 113 10.51 -0.91 -5.50
CA LYS A 113 10.79 0.07 -4.43
C LYS A 113 12.00 -0.35 -3.56
N GLY A 114 11.86 -0.29 -2.23
CA GLY A 114 12.95 -0.65 -1.31
C GLY A 114 13.40 -2.10 -1.45
N ALA A 115 12.50 -3.03 -1.77
CA ALA A 115 12.84 -4.43 -1.99
C ALA A 115 13.74 -4.61 -3.22
N ALA A 116 13.52 -3.84 -4.29
CA ALA A 116 14.40 -3.84 -5.46
C ALA A 116 15.81 -3.36 -5.11
N ARG A 117 15.92 -2.28 -4.32
CA ARG A 117 17.22 -1.76 -3.85
C ARG A 117 17.93 -2.79 -2.98
N ALA A 118 17.24 -3.45 -2.07
CA ALA A 118 17.84 -4.53 -1.28
C ALA A 118 18.26 -5.75 -2.12
N ALA A 119 17.55 -6.03 -3.20
CA ALA A 119 17.84 -7.17 -4.08
C ALA A 119 18.98 -6.93 -5.08
N SER A 120 19.31 -5.66 -5.38
CA SER A 120 20.30 -5.32 -6.41
C SER A 120 21.74 -5.73 -6.07
N GLY A 121 22.03 -6.01 -4.79
CA GLY A 121 23.37 -6.34 -4.31
C GLY A 121 24.32 -5.14 -4.20
N ASP A 122 23.83 -3.93 -4.46
CA ASP A 122 24.61 -2.70 -4.36
C ASP A 122 24.90 -2.35 -2.89
N LEU A 123 26.15 -2.02 -2.59
CA LEU A 123 26.57 -1.56 -1.27
C LEU A 123 25.87 -0.26 -0.87
N SER A 124 25.51 0.60 -1.82
CA SER A 124 24.75 1.83 -1.55
C SER A 124 23.30 1.57 -1.08
N ALA A 125 22.81 0.34 -1.23
CA ALA A 125 21.53 -0.07 -0.65
C ALA A 125 21.62 -0.28 0.87
N ARG A 126 22.82 -0.40 1.44
CA ARG A 126 23.04 -0.47 2.89
C ARG A 126 22.66 0.89 3.49
N GLY A 127 21.62 0.90 4.32
CA GLY A 127 21.05 2.11 4.91
C GLY A 127 19.64 2.45 4.42
N ARG A 128 19.20 1.90 3.28
CA ARG A 128 17.82 2.03 2.79
C ARG A 128 16.89 1.07 3.52
N ILE A 129 15.90 1.60 4.25
CA ILE A 129 14.95 0.77 4.98
C ILE A 129 14.02 0.03 4.03
N VAL A 130 13.85 -1.25 4.31
CA VAL A 130 12.80 -2.11 3.75
C VAL A 130 11.96 -2.65 4.91
N ASN A 131 10.79 -2.04 5.13
CA ASN A 131 9.84 -2.47 6.18
C ASN A 131 8.71 -3.32 5.60
N ASP A 132 8.28 -2.95 4.42
CA ASP A 132 7.35 -3.62 3.53
C ASP A 132 8.14 -4.21 2.35
N ILE A 133 7.88 -5.47 2.02
CA ILE A 133 8.44 -6.14 0.86
C ILE A 133 7.43 -6.02 -0.27
N ASP A 134 7.65 -5.09 -1.20
CA ASP A 134 6.81 -4.93 -2.38
C ASP A 134 7.26 -5.87 -3.50
N VAL A 135 6.37 -6.79 -3.91
CA VAL A 135 6.59 -7.69 -5.04
C VAL A 135 5.41 -7.61 -5.99
N CYS A 136 5.70 -7.32 -7.26
CA CYS A 136 4.73 -7.45 -8.33
C CYS A 136 4.81 -8.85 -8.95
N VAL A 137 3.65 -9.43 -9.27
CA VAL A 137 3.53 -10.69 -10.02
C VAL A 137 2.77 -10.45 -11.31
N ARG A 138 2.88 -11.35 -12.29
CA ARG A 138 2.06 -11.21 -13.50
C ARG A 138 0.57 -11.26 -13.13
N PRO A 139 -0.32 -10.46 -13.76
CA PRO A 139 -1.75 -10.47 -13.43
C PRO A 139 -2.40 -11.86 -13.48
N VAL A 140 -1.95 -12.70 -14.43
CA VAL A 140 -2.43 -14.09 -14.59
C VAL A 140 -1.96 -15.03 -13.46
N GLN A 141 -0.89 -14.67 -12.76
CA GLN A 141 -0.32 -15.43 -11.64
C GLN A 141 -0.81 -14.93 -10.26
N LEU A 142 -1.51 -13.79 -10.21
CA LEU A 142 -1.86 -13.12 -8.96
C LEU A 142 -2.71 -13.99 -8.05
N GLU A 143 -3.70 -14.70 -8.58
CA GLU A 143 -4.56 -15.58 -7.77
C GLU A 143 -3.77 -16.74 -7.17
N ALA A 144 -2.97 -17.44 -7.98
CA ALA A 144 -2.12 -18.51 -7.50
C ALA A 144 -1.11 -18.02 -6.45
N ALA A 145 -0.52 -16.85 -6.66
CA ALA A 145 0.40 -16.23 -5.71
C ALA A 145 -0.29 -15.90 -4.38
N TYR A 146 -1.51 -15.33 -4.44
CA TYR A 146 -2.32 -15.03 -3.27
C TYR A 146 -2.67 -16.30 -2.47
N ASP A 147 -3.08 -17.38 -3.16
CA ASP A 147 -3.43 -18.65 -2.55
C ASP A 147 -2.23 -19.32 -1.88
N ILE A 148 -1.04 -19.26 -2.49
CA ILE A 148 0.20 -19.76 -1.89
C ILE A 148 0.56 -18.98 -0.61
N VAL A 149 0.45 -17.65 -0.66
CA VAL A 149 0.81 -16.79 0.48
C VAL A 149 -0.16 -17.01 1.64
N THR A 150 -1.46 -17.01 1.38
CA THR A 150 -2.49 -17.22 2.41
C THR A 150 -2.53 -18.66 2.93
N GLY A 151 -2.28 -19.66 2.07
CA GLY A 151 -2.08 -21.05 2.48
C GLY A 151 -0.86 -21.26 3.38
N ALA A 152 0.11 -20.34 3.34
CA ALA A 152 1.24 -20.30 4.28
C ALA A 152 0.92 -19.55 5.61
N GLY A 153 -0.36 -19.23 5.87
CA GLY A 153 -0.82 -18.60 7.09
C GLY A 153 -0.71 -17.07 7.13
N TRP A 154 -0.42 -16.42 5.99
CA TRP A 154 -0.41 -14.97 5.90
C TRP A 154 -1.83 -14.42 5.78
N ILE A 155 -2.10 -13.31 6.47
CA ILE A 155 -3.43 -12.69 6.47
C ILE A 155 -3.41 -11.32 5.80
N PRO A 156 -4.43 -10.94 5.01
CA PRO A 156 -4.55 -9.59 4.48
C PRO A 156 -4.68 -8.55 5.61
N SER A 157 -3.99 -7.41 5.48
CA SER A 157 -4.07 -6.31 6.46
C SER A 157 -5.35 -5.47 6.31
N GLY A 158 -5.96 -5.48 5.13
CA GLY A 158 -7.18 -4.74 4.83
C GLY A 158 -8.43 -5.39 5.43
N SER A 159 -9.55 -4.67 5.36
CA SER A 159 -10.81 -5.14 5.92
C SER A 159 -11.46 -6.29 5.15
N GLY A 160 -11.66 -7.42 5.82
CA GLY A 160 -12.34 -8.60 5.29
C GLY A 160 -11.57 -9.88 5.59
N THR A 161 -12.16 -11.03 5.28
CA THR A 161 -11.48 -12.34 5.37
C THR A 161 -10.59 -12.60 4.15
N VAL A 162 -9.80 -13.68 4.21
CA VAL A 162 -9.01 -14.19 3.08
C VAL A 162 -9.89 -14.39 1.83
N LEU A 163 -11.05 -15.03 1.97
CA LEU A 163 -11.96 -15.27 0.84
C LEU A 163 -12.49 -13.97 0.23
N TYR A 164 -12.80 -12.97 1.06
CA TYR A 164 -13.22 -11.67 0.57
C TYR A 164 -12.12 -10.99 -0.24
N HIS A 165 -10.90 -10.93 0.28
CA HIS A 165 -9.77 -10.30 -0.44
C HIS A 165 -9.46 -11.06 -1.73
N ARG A 166 -9.51 -12.39 -1.71
CA ARG A 166 -9.40 -13.22 -2.91
C ARG A 166 -10.43 -12.82 -3.97
N SER A 167 -11.68 -12.59 -3.58
CA SER A 167 -12.76 -12.18 -4.47
C SER A 167 -12.56 -10.79 -5.10
N GLN A 168 -11.64 -9.96 -4.59
CA GLN A 168 -11.37 -8.61 -5.07
C GLN A 168 -10.08 -8.52 -5.91
N LEU A 169 -9.34 -9.61 -6.09
CA LEU A 169 -8.02 -9.63 -6.73
C LEU A 169 -8.01 -9.01 -8.14
N ALA A 170 -9.04 -9.26 -8.94
CA ALA A 170 -9.16 -8.76 -10.31
C ALA A 170 -9.08 -7.22 -10.41
N ASP A 171 -9.51 -6.53 -9.36
CA ASP A 171 -9.52 -5.07 -9.24
C ASP A 171 -8.46 -4.52 -8.28
N ALA A 172 -7.74 -5.39 -7.59
CA ALA A 172 -6.70 -4.99 -6.66
C ALA A 172 -5.49 -4.46 -7.44
N VAL A 173 -4.98 -3.31 -7.03
CA VAL A 173 -3.67 -2.82 -7.47
C VAL A 173 -2.57 -3.63 -6.76
N GLY A 174 -2.75 -3.83 -5.46
CA GLY A 174 -1.97 -4.73 -4.64
C GLY A 174 -2.73 -5.11 -3.37
N ILE A 175 -2.23 -6.12 -2.67
CA ILE A 175 -2.75 -6.58 -1.40
C ILE A 175 -1.58 -6.74 -0.44
N ASN A 176 -1.69 -6.02 0.67
CA ASN A 176 -0.76 -6.13 1.77
C ASN A 176 -1.15 -7.29 2.70
N LEU A 177 -0.22 -8.21 2.92
CA LEU A 177 -0.36 -9.39 3.76
C LEU A 177 0.66 -9.36 4.91
N LEU A 178 0.24 -9.84 6.07
CA LEU A 178 0.99 -9.83 7.32
C LEU A 178 1.22 -11.25 7.83
N SER A 179 2.36 -11.45 8.49
CA SER A 179 2.67 -12.68 9.20
C SER A 179 3.66 -12.42 10.35
N GLY A 180 3.31 -12.88 11.55
CA GLY A 180 4.12 -12.67 12.74
C GLY A 180 4.44 -11.19 13.00
N ARG A 181 5.64 -10.94 13.51
CA ARG A 181 6.11 -9.60 13.90
C ARG A 181 6.61 -8.76 12.75
N PHE A 182 7.44 -9.36 11.89
CA PHE A 182 8.19 -8.69 10.83
C PHE A 182 7.69 -9.01 9.41
N GLY A 183 6.78 -9.97 9.26
CA GLY A 183 6.24 -10.34 7.96
C GLY A 183 5.27 -9.28 7.46
N ASN A 184 5.67 -8.60 6.39
CA ASN A 184 4.88 -7.58 5.72
C ASN A 184 5.19 -7.62 4.21
N LEU A 185 4.30 -8.24 3.44
CA LEU A 185 4.44 -8.48 2.00
C LEU A 185 3.32 -7.74 1.26
N ASP A 186 3.66 -6.82 0.38
CA ASP A 186 2.69 -6.21 -0.53
C ASP A 186 2.77 -6.87 -1.90
N LEU A 187 1.72 -7.64 -2.23
CA LEU A 187 1.62 -8.39 -3.48
C LEU A 187 0.86 -7.55 -4.51
N HIS A 188 1.58 -7.05 -5.51
CA HIS A 188 1.08 -6.12 -6.52
C HIS A 188 0.69 -6.82 -7.83
N ARG A 189 -0.46 -6.46 -8.38
CA ARG A 189 -0.89 -6.82 -9.74
C ARG A 189 -0.18 -5.99 -10.80
N THR A 190 0.13 -4.74 -10.46
CA THR A 190 0.79 -3.76 -11.32
C THR A 190 1.79 -2.96 -10.49
N PRO A 191 2.96 -2.58 -11.04
CA PRO A 191 3.93 -1.79 -10.29
C PRO A 191 3.48 -0.35 -10.00
N PHE A 192 2.42 0.12 -10.68
CA PHE A 192 1.93 1.50 -10.58
C PHE A 192 0.54 1.54 -9.94
N HIS A 193 0.33 2.53 -9.07
CA HIS A 193 -0.99 2.80 -8.53
C HIS A 193 -1.82 3.64 -9.49
N SER A 194 -3.14 3.46 -9.47
CA SER A 194 -4.06 4.35 -10.18
C SER A 194 -3.84 5.81 -9.73
N PRO A 195 -3.75 6.76 -10.69
CA PRO A 195 -4.16 6.64 -12.09
C PRO A 195 -3.04 6.29 -13.08
N PHE A 196 -1.85 5.95 -12.60
CA PHE A 196 -0.63 5.74 -13.41
C PHE A 196 -0.46 4.29 -13.88
N ASP A 197 -1.34 3.39 -13.45
CA ASP A 197 -1.39 2.01 -13.89
C ASP A 197 -1.72 1.92 -15.39
N ASN A 198 -0.92 1.17 -16.13
CA ASN A 198 -1.13 0.87 -17.54
C ASN A 198 -0.59 -0.52 -17.85
N MET A 199 -1.50 -1.48 -17.99
CA MET A 199 -1.18 -2.90 -18.10
C MET A 199 -0.38 -3.26 -19.37
N GLU A 200 -0.48 -2.46 -20.42
CA GLU A 200 0.30 -2.64 -21.65
C GLU A 200 1.74 -2.14 -21.44
N ALA A 201 1.88 -0.91 -20.94
CA ALA A 201 3.19 -0.34 -20.62
C ALA A 201 3.91 -1.12 -19.49
N ASP A 202 3.17 -1.75 -18.58
CA ASP A 202 3.75 -2.58 -17.53
C ASP A 202 4.44 -3.84 -18.08
N ARG A 203 4.06 -4.34 -19.28
CA ARG A 203 4.72 -5.50 -19.91
C ARG A 203 6.17 -5.22 -20.26
N GLU A 204 6.47 -3.98 -20.65
CA GLU A 204 7.81 -3.56 -21.02
C GLU A 204 8.77 -3.62 -19.82
N ILE A 205 8.26 -3.35 -18.61
CA ILE A 205 9.05 -3.45 -17.37
C ILE A 205 9.54 -4.88 -17.16
N TRP A 206 8.66 -5.87 -17.38
CA TRP A 206 9.04 -7.28 -17.27
C TRP A 206 10.07 -7.68 -18.33
N ARG A 207 10.05 -7.05 -19.51
CA ARG A 207 11.01 -7.31 -20.59
C ARG A 207 12.41 -6.75 -20.27
N HIS A 208 12.48 -5.60 -19.62
CA HIS A 208 13.75 -4.95 -19.26
C HIS A 208 14.25 -5.32 -17.87
N ALA A 209 13.46 -6.09 -17.10
CA ALA A 209 13.80 -6.45 -15.75
C ALA A 209 15.12 -7.24 -15.69
N ARG A 210 15.88 -6.99 -14.63
CA ARG A 210 17.19 -7.59 -14.39
C ARG A 210 17.09 -8.66 -13.31
N ALA A 211 17.86 -9.73 -13.45
CA ALA A 211 17.93 -10.78 -12.44
C ALA A 211 18.61 -10.25 -11.16
N ALA A 212 18.09 -10.65 -10.01
CA ALA A 212 18.54 -10.21 -8.69
C ALA A 212 18.25 -11.28 -7.62
N ARG A 213 18.62 -11.01 -6.37
CA ARG A 213 18.33 -11.91 -5.25
C ARG A 213 17.84 -11.16 -4.02
N LEU A 214 16.67 -11.54 -3.50
CA LEU A 214 16.12 -11.01 -2.26
C LEU A 214 16.06 -12.12 -1.20
N GLY A 215 16.81 -11.98 -0.11
CA GLY A 215 16.85 -13.02 0.94
C GLY A 215 17.28 -14.41 0.41
N GLY A 216 18.18 -14.41 -0.57
CA GLY A 216 18.64 -15.62 -1.27
C GLY A 216 17.69 -16.13 -2.37
N VAL A 217 16.47 -15.60 -2.48
CA VAL A 217 15.48 -16.00 -3.48
C VAL A 217 15.72 -15.28 -4.79
N ALA A 218 15.69 -16.00 -5.92
CA ALA A 218 15.77 -15.40 -7.24
C ALA A 218 14.54 -14.53 -7.50
N VAL A 219 14.78 -13.27 -7.88
CA VAL A 219 13.76 -12.30 -8.23
C VAL A 219 14.21 -11.50 -9.45
N LEU A 220 13.29 -10.78 -10.05
CA LEU A 220 13.56 -9.72 -11.00
C LEU A 220 13.50 -8.36 -10.29
N ILE A 221 14.22 -7.38 -10.80
CA ILE A 221 14.10 -5.96 -10.43
C ILE A 221 13.96 -5.10 -11.69
N PRO A 222 13.26 -3.95 -11.63
CA PRO A 222 13.21 -3.03 -12.75
C PRO A 222 14.62 -2.51 -13.09
N ASP A 223 14.85 -2.13 -14.34
CA ASP A 223 16.08 -1.43 -14.72
C ASP A 223 16.09 0.02 -14.14
N PRO A 224 17.18 0.78 -14.28
CA PRO A 224 17.28 2.14 -13.73
C PRO A 224 16.21 3.11 -14.25
N THR A 225 15.83 3.00 -15.52
CA THR A 225 14.81 3.85 -16.15
C THR A 225 13.42 3.57 -15.57
N ASP A 226 13.06 2.29 -15.46
CA ASP A 226 11.78 1.89 -14.88
C ASP A 226 11.75 2.19 -13.38
N THR A 227 12.85 1.92 -12.66
CA THR A 227 12.99 2.27 -11.24
C THR A 227 12.78 3.76 -11.01
N THR A 228 13.34 4.63 -11.85
CA THR A 228 13.12 6.08 -11.80
C THR A 228 11.66 6.44 -12.04
N THR A 229 11.02 5.84 -13.05
CA THR A 229 9.60 6.07 -13.35
C THR A 229 8.70 5.67 -12.18
N LEU A 230 8.95 4.50 -11.57
CA LEU A 230 8.24 4.04 -10.37
C LEU A 230 8.48 5.00 -9.19
N ALA A 231 9.73 5.41 -8.96
CA ALA A 231 10.06 6.31 -7.85
C ALA A 231 9.34 7.66 -7.98
N ILE A 232 9.25 8.23 -9.19
CA ILE A 232 8.48 9.46 -9.47
C ILE A 232 6.98 9.23 -9.19
N ALA A 233 6.42 8.12 -9.67
CA ALA A 233 4.99 7.83 -9.54
C ALA A 233 4.54 7.63 -8.08
N HIS A 234 5.36 6.96 -7.28
CA HIS A 234 5.05 6.69 -5.86
C HIS A 234 5.48 7.83 -4.94
N GLY A 235 6.62 8.46 -5.22
CA GLY A 235 7.25 9.48 -4.37
C GLY A 235 6.60 10.85 -4.43
N VAL A 236 5.96 11.22 -5.55
CA VAL A 236 5.28 12.53 -5.68
C VAL A 236 4.15 12.71 -4.65
N HIS A 237 3.61 11.59 -4.14
CA HIS A 237 2.62 11.61 -3.08
C HIS A 237 3.30 11.65 -1.70
N ASP A 238 3.09 12.72 -0.91
CA ASP A 238 3.73 12.89 0.42
C ASP A 238 5.28 12.99 0.37
N ALA A 239 5.82 13.61 -0.68
CA ALA A 239 7.26 13.71 -0.98
C ALA A 239 8.15 14.00 0.25
N HIS A 240 7.77 14.97 1.09
CA HIS A 240 8.58 15.44 2.22
C HIS A 240 8.61 14.54 3.47
N LYS A 241 7.86 13.41 3.51
CA LYS A 241 7.86 12.57 4.72
C LYS A 241 9.14 11.77 4.92
N SER A 242 9.78 11.33 3.85
CA SER A 242 11.07 10.65 3.93
C SER A 242 12.02 11.02 2.80
N SER A 243 11.54 11.51 1.64
CA SER A 243 12.28 11.92 0.44
C SER A 243 13.42 11.02 -0.06
N ASP A 244 13.70 9.89 0.59
CA ASP A 244 14.78 8.94 0.32
C ASP A 244 14.70 8.33 -1.08
N TRP A 245 13.51 8.32 -1.68
CA TRP A 245 13.28 7.98 -3.08
C TRP A 245 13.93 8.97 -4.07
N LEU A 246 14.20 10.22 -3.70
CA LEU A 246 14.96 11.17 -4.53
C LEU A 246 16.44 10.77 -4.62
N ALA A 247 16.98 10.24 -3.52
CA ALA A 247 18.32 9.68 -3.52
C ALA A 247 18.39 8.38 -4.34
N ASP A 248 17.33 7.58 -4.35
CA ASP A 248 17.22 6.44 -5.25
C ASP A 248 17.27 6.89 -6.73
N ILE A 249 16.57 7.98 -7.11
CA ILE A 249 16.63 8.54 -8.48
C ILE A 249 18.03 9.09 -8.80
N ALA A 250 18.65 9.81 -7.88
CA ALA A 250 20.01 10.32 -8.07
C ALA A 250 21.01 9.17 -8.32
N HIS A 251 20.88 8.09 -7.56
CA HIS A 251 21.66 6.89 -7.77
C HIS A 251 21.36 6.22 -9.12
N MET A 252 20.08 6.11 -9.52
CA MET A 252 19.73 5.54 -10.84
C MET A 252 20.31 6.36 -12.00
N ALA A 253 20.37 7.69 -11.86
CA ALA A 253 21.02 8.55 -12.85
C ALA A 253 22.51 8.20 -13.03
N ASP A 254 23.19 7.79 -11.95
CA ASP A 254 24.58 7.33 -11.99
C ASP A 254 24.72 5.92 -12.62
N GLN A 255 23.68 5.10 -12.57
CA GLN A 255 23.65 3.74 -13.16
C GLN A 255 23.30 3.72 -14.65
N GLY A 256 22.96 4.87 -15.24
CA GLY A 256 22.55 5.01 -16.63
C GLY A 256 21.05 4.88 -16.83
N ILE A 257 20.40 6.03 -17.09
CA ILE A 257 19.00 6.12 -17.47
C ILE A 257 18.90 6.34 -18.98
N ASP A 258 17.99 5.60 -19.61
CA ASP A 258 17.49 5.90 -20.95
C ASP A 258 16.48 7.06 -20.85
N TRP A 259 16.98 8.28 -21.10
CA TRP A 259 16.22 9.51 -20.90
C TRP A 259 15.06 9.67 -21.88
N ASP A 260 15.20 9.20 -23.11
CA ASP A 260 14.15 9.27 -24.13
C ASP A 260 13.00 8.34 -23.75
N ARG A 261 13.32 7.11 -23.34
CA ARG A 261 12.33 6.16 -22.82
C ARG A 261 11.64 6.66 -21.55
N LEU A 262 12.40 7.28 -20.64
CA LEU A 262 11.84 7.89 -19.43
C LEU A 262 10.84 8.99 -19.78
N GLU A 263 11.17 9.89 -20.71
CA GLU A 263 10.25 10.96 -21.11
C GLU A 263 8.94 10.38 -21.66
N ASP A 264 9.05 9.40 -22.55
CA ASP A 264 7.91 8.73 -23.16
C ASP A 264 7.02 8.06 -22.10
N ASP A 265 7.60 7.32 -21.15
CA ASP A 265 6.84 6.67 -20.09
C ASP A 265 6.17 7.66 -19.14
N LEU A 266 6.86 8.74 -18.78
CA LEU A 266 6.28 9.82 -17.97
C LEU A 266 5.08 10.44 -18.68
N VAL A 267 5.17 10.70 -19.99
CA VAL A 267 4.06 11.26 -20.77
C VAL A 267 2.91 10.26 -20.88
N ARG A 268 3.19 9.00 -21.26
CA ARG A 268 2.19 7.92 -21.39
C ARG A 268 1.42 7.72 -20.10
N ARG A 269 2.10 7.80 -18.96
CA ARG A 269 1.51 7.63 -17.61
C ARG A 269 0.98 8.93 -17.01
N ARG A 270 1.03 10.06 -17.74
CA ARG A 270 0.58 11.39 -17.27
C ARG A 270 1.32 11.90 -16.02
N LEU A 271 2.57 11.47 -15.88
CA LEU A 271 3.53 11.83 -14.84
C LEU A 271 4.44 13.00 -15.26
N ASP A 272 4.23 13.62 -16.42
CA ASP A 272 5.05 14.70 -16.96
C ASP A 272 5.25 15.88 -15.99
N VAL A 273 4.22 16.28 -15.24
CA VAL A 273 4.33 17.32 -14.20
C VAL A 273 5.19 16.86 -13.02
N ALA A 274 4.97 15.63 -12.55
CA ALA A 274 5.74 15.04 -11.45
C ALA A 274 7.21 14.86 -11.86
N GLY A 275 7.44 14.42 -13.11
CA GLY A 275 8.75 14.33 -13.72
C GLY A 275 9.46 15.68 -13.77
N ALA A 276 8.80 16.74 -14.25
CA ALA A 276 9.38 18.08 -14.26
C ALA A 276 9.80 18.55 -12.86
N LEU A 277 8.92 18.36 -11.86
CA LEU A 277 9.19 18.72 -10.48
C LEU A 277 10.41 17.99 -9.90
N VAL A 278 10.43 16.66 -10.06
CA VAL A 278 11.42 15.78 -9.46
C VAL A 278 12.76 15.87 -10.17
N LEU A 279 12.77 15.75 -11.49
CA LEU A 279 13.99 15.77 -12.28
C LEU A 279 14.65 17.15 -12.26
N GLY A 280 13.88 18.23 -12.10
CA GLY A 280 14.41 19.57 -11.81
C GLY A 280 15.18 19.60 -10.48
N TYR A 281 14.64 19.02 -9.41
CA TYR A 281 15.34 18.92 -8.12
C TYR A 281 16.62 18.07 -8.24
N VAL A 282 16.53 16.90 -8.88
CA VAL A 282 17.66 16.00 -9.08
C VAL A 282 18.79 16.66 -9.89
N ARG A 283 18.44 17.43 -10.93
CA ARG A 283 19.41 18.20 -11.71
C ARG A 283 20.06 19.31 -10.89
N GLU A 284 19.26 20.14 -10.25
CA GLU A 284 19.75 21.40 -9.69
C GLU A 284 20.28 21.28 -8.26
N ARG A 285 19.60 20.51 -7.41
CA ARG A 285 19.95 20.38 -5.99
C ARG A 285 20.88 19.20 -5.74
N LEU A 286 20.72 18.11 -6.49
CA LEU A 286 21.55 16.90 -6.36
C LEU A 286 22.64 16.80 -7.45
N GLN A 287 22.68 17.77 -8.37
CA GLN A 287 23.73 17.92 -9.39
C GLN A 287 23.93 16.66 -10.25
N ARG A 288 22.83 16.03 -10.68
CA ARG A 288 22.84 14.84 -11.54
C ARG A 288 22.55 15.15 -13.01
N PRO A 289 23.06 14.33 -13.94
CA PRO A 289 23.06 14.64 -15.38
C PRO A 289 21.70 14.39 -16.04
N VAL A 290 20.66 15.13 -15.63
CA VAL A 290 19.33 15.11 -16.29
C VAL A 290 19.37 16.02 -17.53
N PRO A 291 19.03 15.56 -18.74
CA PRO A 291 19.09 16.38 -19.94
C PRO A 291 18.20 17.64 -19.90
N GLU A 292 18.76 18.82 -20.18
CA GLU A 292 18.01 20.09 -20.19
C GLU A 292 16.89 20.12 -21.23
N GLY A 293 17.11 19.49 -22.39
CA GLY A 293 16.12 19.40 -23.45
C GLY A 293 14.86 18.69 -22.98
N MET A 294 15.03 17.56 -22.28
CA MET A 294 13.93 16.79 -21.69
C MET A 294 13.20 17.60 -20.62
N LEU A 295 13.93 18.23 -19.70
CA LEU A 295 13.34 19.00 -18.61
C LEU A 295 12.48 20.17 -19.16
N ARG A 296 12.99 20.93 -20.14
CA ARG A 296 12.23 22.00 -20.79
C ARG A 296 10.95 21.50 -21.47
N ARG A 297 10.98 20.31 -22.09
CA ARG A 297 9.78 19.70 -22.70
C ARG A 297 8.76 19.32 -21.63
N LEU A 298 9.18 18.72 -20.53
CA LEU A 298 8.29 18.37 -19.42
C LEU A 298 7.67 19.62 -18.76
N GLU A 299 8.46 20.67 -18.53
CA GLU A 299 7.98 21.97 -18.03
C GLU A 299 6.98 22.62 -18.99
N GLY A 300 7.27 22.59 -20.30
CA GLY A 300 6.36 23.07 -21.33
C GLY A 300 5.02 22.35 -21.32
N ARG A 301 5.02 21.02 -21.11
CA ARG A 301 3.80 20.22 -20.93
C ARG A 301 3.08 20.58 -19.63
N ALA A 302 3.82 20.75 -18.53
CA ALA A 302 3.25 21.16 -17.24
C ALA A 302 2.53 22.52 -17.34
N GLY A 303 3.11 23.47 -18.08
CA GLY A 303 2.51 24.79 -18.35
C GLY A 303 1.19 24.74 -19.10
N ARG A 304 0.95 23.70 -19.92
CA ARG A 304 -0.34 23.48 -20.61
C ARG A 304 -1.42 22.91 -19.69
N HIS A 305 -1.06 22.47 -18.48
CA HIS A 305 -1.97 21.83 -17.53
C HIS A 305 -1.88 22.47 -16.13
N PRO A 306 -2.25 23.76 -15.97
CA PRO A 306 -2.02 24.53 -14.75
C PRO A 306 -2.72 23.94 -13.51
N LEU A 307 -3.93 23.37 -13.66
CA LEU A 307 -4.62 22.72 -12.54
C LEU A 307 -3.89 21.46 -12.05
N ARG A 308 -3.32 20.67 -12.96
CA ARG A 308 -2.54 19.48 -12.62
C ARG A 308 -1.19 19.87 -12.02
N LEU A 309 -0.57 20.94 -12.51
CA LEU A 309 0.62 21.55 -11.92
C LEU A 309 0.37 21.91 -10.44
N LEU A 310 -0.66 22.71 -10.17
CA LEU A 310 -1.01 23.12 -8.81
C LEU A 310 -1.35 21.94 -7.91
N ALA A 311 -2.14 20.98 -8.40
CA ALA A 311 -2.49 19.77 -7.66
C ALA A 311 -1.26 18.92 -7.31
N THR A 312 -0.34 18.74 -8.25
CA THR A 312 0.89 17.95 -8.05
C THR A 312 1.82 18.61 -7.05
N VAL A 313 2.02 19.93 -7.15
CA VAL A 313 2.83 20.69 -6.18
C VAL A 313 2.18 20.68 -4.79
N ALA A 314 0.86 20.80 -4.70
CA ALA A 314 0.13 20.68 -3.43
C ALA A 314 0.30 19.29 -2.77
N GLU A 315 0.36 18.23 -3.59
CA GLU A 315 0.56 16.87 -3.13
C GLU A 315 2.00 16.55 -2.73
N ALA A 316 2.96 17.22 -3.38
CA ALA A 316 4.36 17.16 -3.01
C ALA A 316 4.59 17.81 -1.65
N ARG A 317 4.04 19.02 -1.40
CA ARG A 317 4.21 19.83 -0.18
C ARG A 317 3.84 19.13 1.14
N PRO A 318 4.49 19.51 2.26
CA PRO A 318 4.31 18.82 3.53
C PRO A 318 2.97 19.20 4.19
N LYS A 319 2.44 18.34 5.07
CA LYS A 319 1.07 18.45 5.63
C LYS A 319 0.89 19.53 6.70
N ASN A 320 1.94 20.28 6.99
CA ASN A 320 2.09 21.18 8.14
C ASN A 320 2.03 22.67 7.77
N ALA A 321 1.67 23.02 6.54
CA ALA A 321 1.26 24.40 6.24
C ALA A 321 -0.18 24.63 6.74
N SER A 322 -0.43 25.80 7.33
CA SER A 322 -1.73 26.31 7.75
C SER A 322 -2.86 26.03 6.74
N LEU A 323 -4.13 26.10 7.19
CA LEU A 323 -5.33 26.04 6.35
C LEU A 323 -5.26 27.09 5.22
N GLY A 324 -4.61 26.75 4.11
CA GLY A 324 -4.36 27.62 2.97
C GLY A 324 -4.74 26.96 1.65
N PHE A 325 -4.61 27.70 0.56
CA PHE A 325 -5.01 27.28 -0.79
C PHE A 325 -4.47 25.90 -1.21
N PHE A 326 -3.22 25.56 -0.85
CA PHE A 326 -2.62 24.27 -1.21
C PHE A 326 -3.20 23.09 -0.41
N TRP A 327 -3.73 23.32 0.79
CA TRP A 327 -4.38 22.27 1.57
C TRP A 327 -5.73 21.87 0.95
N THR A 328 -6.54 22.85 0.52
CA THR A 328 -7.81 22.58 -0.17
C THR A 328 -7.57 21.96 -1.56
N ALA A 329 -6.58 22.46 -2.31
CA ALA A 329 -6.16 21.85 -3.58
C ALA A 329 -5.73 20.39 -3.40
N ARG A 330 -4.98 20.07 -2.35
CA ARG A 330 -4.57 18.70 -2.01
C ARG A 330 -5.78 17.80 -1.71
N LEU A 331 -6.75 18.29 -0.92
CA LEU A 331 -7.98 17.52 -0.64
C LEU A 331 -8.76 17.21 -1.91
N PHE A 332 -8.92 18.20 -2.79
CA PHE A 332 -9.60 18.02 -4.06
C PHE A 332 -8.85 17.01 -4.95
N ALA A 333 -7.53 17.12 -5.06
CA ALA A 333 -6.70 16.21 -5.84
C ALA A 333 -6.79 14.77 -5.30
N LYS A 334 -6.73 14.59 -3.98
CA LYS A 334 -6.94 13.30 -3.32
C LYS A 334 -8.33 12.73 -3.61
N GLN A 335 -9.37 13.55 -3.53
CA GLN A 335 -10.75 13.13 -3.78
C GLN A 335 -10.96 12.73 -5.25
N MET A 336 -10.42 13.50 -6.20
CA MET A 336 -10.44 13.19 -7.63
C MET A 336 -9.74 11.86 -7.92
N ARG A 337 -8.57 11.61 -7.33
CA ARG A 337 -7.82 10.36 -7.49
C ARG A 337 -8.60 9.16 -6.97
N HIS A 338 -9.17 9.26 -5.77
CA HIS A 338 -10.03 8.21 -5.22
C HIS A 338 -11.29 8.01 -6.05
N GLY A 339 -11.86 9.08 -6.62
CA GLY A 339 -12.99 9.01 -7.55
C GLY A 339 -12.67 8.22 -8.81
N LEU A 340 -11.53 8.53 -9.46
CA LEU A 340 -11.04 7.83 -10.64
C LEU A 340 -10.76 6.34 -10.34
N ALA A 341 -10.07 6.05 -9.23
CA ALA A 341 -9.82 4.67 -8.79
C ALA A 341 -11.12 3.91 -8.52
N ARG A 342 -12.12 4.54 -7.91
CA ARG A 342 -13.45 3.93 -7.64
C ARG A 342 -14.27 3.67 -8.90
N ARG A 343 -14.13 4.51 -9.94
CA ARG A 343 -14.79 4.33 -11.24
C ARG A 343 -14.20 3.17 -12.03
N ARG A 344 -12.92 2.84 -11.81
CA ARG A 344 -12.23 1.73 -12.48
C ARG A 344 -12.52 0.35 -11.88
N LYS A 345 -13.06 0.27 -10.66
CA LYS A 345 -13.44 -1.01 -10.03
C LYS A 345 -14.57 -1.70 -10.78
N ARG A 346 -14.28 -2.86 -11.39
CA ARG A 346 -15.22 -3.74 -12.09
C ARG A 346 -15.94 -4.69 -11.13
N VAL A 347 -15.23 -5.16 -10.12
CA VAL A 347 -15.69 -6.03 -9.04
C VAL A 347 -16.05 -5.18 -7.82
N ARG A 348 -17.32 -5.25 -7.43
CA ARG A 348 -17.78 -4.75 -6.14
C ARG A 348 -18.48 -5.88 -5.43
N SER A 349 -17.96 -6.26 -4.26
CA SER A 349 -18.74 -7.09 -3.35
C SER A 349 -20.11 -6.45 -3.13
N ARG A 350 -21.16 -7.24 -3.29
CA ARG A 350 -22.50 -6.81 -2.92
C ARG A 350 -22.51 -6.48 -1.42
N LEU A 351 -23.02 -5.30 -1.07
CA LEU A 351 -23.11 -4.83 0.30
C LEU A 351 -24.58 -4.82 0.73
N VAL A 352 -24.87 -5.41 1.89
CA VAL A 352 -26.20 -5.45 2.48
C VAL A 352 -26.14 -4.74 3.84
N LEU A 353 -27.03 -3.78 4.04
CA LEU A 353 -27.19 -3.04 5.29
C LEU A 353 -28.31 -3.67 6.13
N PRO A 354 -28.37 -3.41 7.45
CA PRO A 354 -29.39 -3.98 8.29
C PRO A 354 -30.77 -3.43 7.89
N ALA A 355 -31.78 -4.28 7.88
CA ALA A 355 -33.13 -3.88 7.58
C ALA A 355 -33.71 -3.06 8.74
N LEU A 356 -34.14 -1.83 8.47
CA LEU A 356 -34.73 -0.92 9.48
C LEU A 356 -36.16 -1.32 9.88
N ARG A 357 -36.85 -2.12 9.06
CA ARG A 357 -38.22 -2.60 9.29
C ARG A 357 -38.35 -4.04 8.81
N LEU A 358 -38.23 -4.99 9.73
CA LEU A 358 -38.70 -6.37 9.55
C LEU A 358 -39.72 -6.64 10.66
N PRO A 359 -40.78 -7.44 10.40
CA PRO A 359 -41.66 -7.91 11.47
C PRO A 359 -40.83 -8.57 12.58
N PRO A 360 -41.27 -8.52 13.85
CA PRO A 360 -40.53 -9.11 14.95
C PRO A 360 -40.20 -10.56 14.60
N ALA A 361 -38.91 -10.90 14.62
CA ALA A 361 -38.53 -12.31 14.63
C ALA A 361 -39.18 -12.95 15.87
N PRO A 362 -39.64 -14.20 15.82
CA PRO A 362 -40.02 -14.91 17.03
C PRO A 362 -38.88 -14.76 18.03
N SER A 363 -39.20 -14.35 19.26
CA SER A 363 -38.21 -14.21 20.32
C SER A 363 -37.45 -15.52 20.41
N PRO A 364 -36.11 -15.52 20.28
CA PRO A 364 -35.35 -16.75 20.41
C PRO A 364 -35.62 -17.29 21.82
N THR A 365 -36.13 -18.51 21.92
CA THR A 365 -36.00 -19.26 23.18
C THR A 365 -34.49 -19.43 23.41
N ALA A 366 -34.04 -19.30 24.66
CA ALA A 366 -32.61 -19.37 25.01
C ALA A 366 -31.90 -20.65 24.52
N GLU A 367 -32.66 -21.70 24.18
CA GLU A 367 -32.20 -22.97 23.61
C GLU A 367 -31.99 -22.96 22.08
N SER A 368 -32.44 -21.93 21.36
CA SER A 368 -32.37 -21.85 19.89
C SER A 368 -31.23 -20.98 19.33
N ALA A 369 -30.52 -20.24 20.20
CA ALA A 369 -29.40 -19.40 19.79
C ALA A 369 -28.10 -20.22 19.73
N GLY A 370 -27.41 -20.19 18.59
CA GLY A 370 -26.10 -20.83 18.44
C GLY A 370 -25.05 -20.25 19.39
N PRO A 371 -23.91 -20.95 19.60
CA PRO A 371 -22.81 -20.44 20.40
C PRO A 371 -22.25 -19.15 19.80
N GLU A 372 -21.59 -18.37 20.64
CA GLU A 372 -20.83 -17.21 20.16
C GLU A 372 -19.62 -17.68 19.36
N ALA A 373 -19.53 -17.23 18.12
CA ALA A 373 -18.53 -17.68 17.18
C ALA A 373 -18.09 -16.55 16.25
N ILE A 374 -16.94 -16.76 15.59
CA ILE A 374 -16.50 -15.92 14.47
C ILE A 374 -17.02 -16.45 13.13
N GLU A 375 -17.56 -17.67 13.09
CA GLU A 375 -18.16 -18.28 11.91
C GLU A 375 -19.31 -19.20 12.32
N ALA A 376 -20.41 -19.17 11.57
CA ALA A 376 -21.57 -20.04 11.79
C ALA A 376 -22.15 -20.52 10.46
N ALA A 377 -22.46 -21.82 10.37
CA ALA A 377 -23.10 -22.41 9.20
C ALA A 377 -24.54 -21.92 9.03
N ILE A 378 -24.97 -21.77 7.77
CA ILE A 378 -26.33 -21.42 7.38
C ILE A 378 -26.94 -22.61 6.65
N ALA A 379 -27.96 -23.22 7.25
CA ALA A 379 -28.71 -24.29 6.60
C ALA A 379 -29.55 -23.75 5.42
N LEU A 380 -29.40 -24.37 4.26
CA LEU A 380 -30.20 -24.09 3.08
C LEU A 380 -31.15 -25.26 2.80
N PRO A 381 -32.47 -25.05 2.79
CA PRO A 381 -33.42 -26.10 2.48
C PRO A 381 -33.40 -26.45 0.99
N GLY A 382 -33.59 -27.72 0.67
CA GLY A 382 -33.78 -28.20 -0.71
C GLY A 382 -32.53 -28.19 -1.58
N VAL A 383 -31.33 -28.06 -1.01
CA VAL A 383 -30.07 -28.19 -1.77
C VAL A 383 -29.91 -29.64 -2.20
N LYS A 384 -29.96 -29.89 -3.53
CA LYS A 384 -29.63 -31.18 -4.12
C LYS A 384 -28.17 -31.19 -4.57
N ALA A 385 -27.48 -32.31 -4.38
CA ALA A 385 -26.12 -32.48 -4.89
C ALA A 385 -26.07 -32.18 -6.41
N GLY A 386 -25.07 -31.41 -6.83
CA GLY A 386 -24.88 -31.03 -8.23
C GLY A 386 -25.88 -30.01 -8.81
N HIS A 387 -26.76 -29.41 -8.00
CA HIS A 387 -27.67 -28.36 -8.44
C HIS A 387 -27.37 -27.04 -7.72
N GLY A 388 -27.53 -25.92 -8.42
CA GLY A 388 -27.45 -24.59 -7.81
C GLY A 388 -28.63 -24.32 -6.87
N TRP A 389 -28.50 -23.31 -6.02
CA TRP A 389 -29.57 -22.86 -5.12
C TRP A 389 -29.85 -21.38 -5.36
N ARG A 390 -31.12 -20.99 -5.47
CA ARG A 390 -31.51 -19.58 -5.55
C ARG A 390 -32.65 -19.32 -4.59
N GLY A 391 -32.55 -18.21 -3.86
CA GLY A 391 -33.58 -17.88 -2.89
C GLY A 391 -33.31 -16.61 -2.11
N LEU A 392 -34.15 -16.40 -1.12
CA LEU A 392 -34.08 -15.31 -0.18
C LEU A 392 -33.59 -15.84 1.18
N VAL A 393 -32.65 -15.12 1.78
CA VAL A 393 -32.12 -15.44 3.11
C VAL A 393 -32.37 -14.26 4.05
N ASP A 394 -32.95 -14.57 5.21
CA ASP A 394 -33.19 -13.66 6.32
C ASP A 394 -32.36 -14.14 7.52
N LEU A 395 -31.42 -13.31 7.98
CA LEU A 395 -30.55 -13.59 9.12
C LEU A 395 -30.78 -12.58 10.24
N ALA A 396 -30.69 -13.05 11.48
CA ALA A 396 -30.58 -12.21 12.65
C ALA A 396 -29.33 -12.61 13.45
N VAL A 397 -28.51 -11.61 13.76
CA VAL A 397 -27.21 -11.77 14.39
C VAL A 397 -27.17 -10.91 15.65
N GLU A 398 -26.84 -11.50 16.79
CA GLU A 398 -26.57 -10.78 18.03
C GLU A 398 -25.05 -10.68 18.23
N ALA A 399 -24.54 -9.50 18.58
CA ALA A 399 -23.13 -9.30 18.87
C ALA A 399 -22.94 -8.28 20.00
N GLU A 400 -21.89 -8.44 20.79
CA GLU A 400 -21.45 -7.41 21.73
C GLU A 400 -20.81 -6.25 20.96
N LEU A 401 -21.40 -5.06 21.06
CA LEU A 401 -20.96 -3.93 20.27
C LEU A 401 -19.68 -3.33 20.89
N PRO A 402 -18.65 -3.07 20.07
CA PRO A 402 -17.43 -2.44 20.56
C PRO A 402 -17.74 -1.02 21.06
N PRO A 403 -17.05 -0.52 22.11
CA PRO A 403 -17.27 0.80 22.70
C PRO A 403 -16.71 1.95 21.82
N ALA A 404 -16.80 1.80 20.50
CA ALA A 404 -16.26 2.73 19.53
C ALA A 404 -17.18 2.81 18.31
N THR A 405 -17.33 4.03 17.77
CA THR A 405 -18.00 4.24 16.48
C THR A 405 -17.22 3.55 15.37
N ARG A 406 -17.71 2.40 14.91
CA ARG A 406 -17.10 1.63 13.82
C ARG A 406 -18.10 0.85 13.00
N ARG A 407 -17.62 0.34 11.87
CA ARG A 407 -18.32 -0.64 11.05
C ARG A 407 -18.10 -2.02 11.67
N VAL A 408 -19.18 -2.79 11.75
CA VAL A 408 -19.16 -4.22 12.07
C VAL A 408 -19.54 -4.93 10.78
N ASP A 409 -18.65 -5.77 10.30
CA ASP A 409 -18.77 -6.43 9.01
C ASP A 409 -18.88 -7.94 9.20
N PHE A 410 -19.80 -8.55 8.47
CA PHE A 410 -19.90 -9.99 8.31
C PHE A 410 -19.84 -10.33 6.82
N GLU A 411 -19.46 -11.55 6.50
CA GLU A 411 -19.31 -12.04 5.14
C GLU A 411 -20.09 -13.33 4.98
N ILE A 412 -20.80 -13.45 3.85
CA ILE A 412 -21.49 -14.67 3.46
C ILE A 412 -20.62 -15.38 2.45
N ASN A 413 -20.13 -16.55 2.86
CA ASN A 413 -19.15 -17.34 2.13
C ASN A 413 -19.66 -18.78 1.97
N THR A 414 -19.25 -19.43 0.89
CA THR A 414 -19.19 -20.90 0.80
C THR A 414 -17.74 -21.33 1.01
N ALA A 415 -17.48 -22.64 1.06
CA ALA A 415 -16.14 -23.17 1.33
C ALA A 415 -15.03 -22.58 0.44
N GLY A 416 -15.34 -22.22 -0.81
CA GLY A 416 -14.36 -21.67 -1.76
C GLY A 416 -14.67 -20.28 -2.29
N ARG A 417 -15.78 -19.63 -1.89
CA ARG A 417 -16.21 -18.39 -2.55
C ARG A 417 -16.87 -17.40 -1.60
N HIS A 418 -16.52 -16.13 -1.78
CA HIS A 418 -17.22 -15.00 -1.19
C HIS A 418 -18.44 -14.59 -2.03
N HIS A 419 -19.60 -14.42 -1.41
CA HIS A 419 -20.83 -14.01 -2.11
C HIS A 419 -21.20 -12.54 -1.86
N LEU A 420 -21.24 -12.13 -0.59
CA LEU A 420 -21.61 -10.76 -0.23
C LEU A 420 -21.15 -10.38 1.18
N ARG A 421 -21.17 -9.08 1.43
CA ARG A 421 -20.81 -8.47 2.71
C ARG A 421 -22.03 -7.86 3.39
N LEU A 422 -22.19 -8.16 4.66
CA LEU A 422 -23.17 -7.56 5.55
C LEU A 422 -22.46 -6.49 6.39
N ARG A 423 -23.03 -5.30 6.51
CA ARG A 423 -22.41 -4.20 7.28
C ARG A 423 -23.40 -3.51 8.18
N ALA A 424 -23.09 -3.49 9.47
CA ALA A 424 -23.74 -2.61 10.44
C ALA A 424 -22.83 -1.42 10.81
N TYR A 425 -23.46 -0.30 11.19
CA TYR A 425 -22.78 0.88 11.70
C TYR A 425 -23.11 1.06 13.18
N VAL A 426 -22.08 1.00 14.03
CA VAL A 426 -22.18 1.28 15.46
C VAL A 426 -21.77 2.74 15.66
N ARG A 427 -22.60 3.52 16.36
CA ARG A 427 -22.38 4.96 16.63
C ARG A 427 -22.27 5.30 18.13
N ASP A 428 -22.47 4.31 18.99
CA ASP A 428 -22.63 4.49 20.43
C ASP A 428 -21.41 3.97 21.20
N LYS A 429 -21.08 4.60 22.34
CA LYS A 429 -19.86 4.36 23.14
C LYS A 429 -20.07 3.40 24.33
N GLY A 430 -21.28 2.87 24.53
CA GLY A 430 -21.55 1.84 25.54
C GLY A 430 -21.45 0.42 24.95
N ALA A 431 -20.66 -0.45 25.58
CA ALA A 431 -20.69 -1.88 25.29
C ALA A 431 -22.11 -2.41 25.62
N ARG A 432 -22.82 -2.85 24.58
CA ARG A 432 -24.17 -3.42 24.70
C ARG A 432 -24.34 -4.51 23.66
N ARG A 433 -25.21 -5.48 23.92
CA ARG A 433 -25.62 -6.41 22.88
C ARG A 433 -26.54 -5.71 21.89
N GLY A 434 -26.22 -5.86 20.61
CA GLY A 434 -27.02 -5.35 19.50
C GLY A 434 -27.47 -6.50 18.60
N VAL A 435 -28.71 -6.44 18.13
CA VAL A 435 -29.24 -7.37 17.13
C VAL A 435 -29.28 -6.70 15.76
N PHE A 436 -28.64 -7.32 14.77
CA PHE A 436 -28.65 -6.91 13.38
C PHE A 436 -29.43 -7.90 12.55
N ARG A 437 -30.38 -7.41 11.75
CA ARG A 437 -31.15 -8.25 10.82
C ARG A 437 -30.79 -7.93 9.38
N PHE A 438 -30.49 -8.95 8.60
CA PHE A 438 -30.11 -8.83 7.20
C PHE A 438 -31.05 -9.66 6.34
N ARG A 439 -31.45 -9.09 5.20
CA ARG A 439 -32.27 -9.75 4.20
C ARG A 439 -31.64 -9.60 2.83
N PHE A 440 -31.39 -10.71 2.15
CA PHE A 440 -30.73 -10.69 0.85
C PHE A 440 -31.11 -11.87 -0.03
N ARG A 441 -31.03 -11.65 -1.35
CA ARG A 441 -31.12 -12.74 -2.33
C ARG A 441 -29.77 -13.40 -2.49
N LEU A 442 -29.72 -14.71 -2.57
CA LEU A 442 -28.49 -15.46 -2.78
C LEU A 442 -28.70 -16.44 -3.94
N ALA A 443 -27.67 -16.59 -4.77
CA ALA A 443 -27.58 -17.58 -5.83
C ALA A 443 -26.26 -18.33 -5.64
N LEU A 444 -26.36 -19.64 -5.53
CA LEU A 444 -25.27 -20.59 -5.49
C LEU A 444 -25.24 -21.37 -6.79
N GLU A 445 -24.04 -21.56 -7.33
CA GLU A 445 -23.78 -22.39 -8.49
C GLU A 445 -23.76 -23.88 -8.11
N PRO A 446 -24.01 -24.79 -9.07
CA PRO A 446 -23.82 -26.22 -8.85
C PRO A 446 -22.46 -26.56 -8.22
N GLY A 447 -22.48 -27.29 -7.10
CA GLY A 447 -21.27 -27.72 -6.40
C GLY A 447 -20.78 -26.77 -5.31
N GLU A 448 -21.35 -25.58 -5.16
CA GLU A 448 -21.06 -24.72 -4.01
C GLU A 448 -21.74 -25.25 -2.74
N THR A 449 -20.93 -25.59 -1.73
CA THR A 449 -21.41 -26.16 -0.46
C THR A 449 -20.88 -25.39 0.75
N GLY A 450 -21.51 -25.61 1.91
CA GLY A 450 -21.05 -25.05 3.18
C GLY A 450 -21.24 -23.55 3.27
N LEU A 451 -22.47 -23.07 3.05
CA LEU A 451 -22.80 -21.66 3.26
C LEU A 451 -22.60 -21.30 4.74
N ALA A 452 -21.85 -20.24 5.01
CA ALA A 452 -21.57 -19.73 6.34
C ALA A 452 -21.62 -18.20 6.37
N ILE A 453 -21.89 -17.67 7.56
CA ILE A 453 -21.63 -16.28 7.92
C ILE A 453 -20.34 -16.22 8.75
N ALA A 454 -19.41 -15.35 8.36
CA ALA A 454 -18.16 -15.12 9.07
C ALA A 454 -18.05 -13.66 9.52
N ALA A 455 -17.59 -13.43 10.75
CA ALA A 455 -17.25 -12.11 11.24
C ALA A 455 -15.94 -11.64 10.60
N ALA A 456 -15.92 -10.40 10.12
CA ALA A 456 -14.78 -9.86 9.39
C ALA A 456 -14.10 -8.72 10.15
N PRO A 457 -12.76 -8.70 10.23
CA PRO A 457 -12.05 -7.58 10.80
C PRO A 457 -12.17 -6.33 9.90
N SER A 458 -12.21 -5.17 10.55
CA SER A 458 -12.14 -3.88 9.84
C SER A 458 -10.70 -3.51 9.45
N ARG A 459 -9.71 -4.13 10.08
CA ARG A 459 -8.28 -4.09 9.75
C ARG A 459 -7.58 -5.22 10.50
N SER A 460 -6.56 -5.81 9.89
CA SER A 460 -5.68 -6.80 10.54
C SER A 460 -4.31 -6.18 10.82
N PHE A 461 -3.61 -6.71 11.82
CA PHE A 461 -2.31 -6.19 12.25
C PHE A 461 -1.27 -7.30 12.40
N ASN A 462 -0.01 -6.88 12.55
CA ASN A 462 1.05 -7.78 13.00
C ASN A 462 0.88 -8.05 14.50
N THR A 463 1.66 -9.01 15.01
CA THR A 463 1.56 -9.48 16.42
C THR A 463 1.88 -8.41 17.47
N ASP A 464 2.43 -7.27 17.08
CA ASP A 464 2.87 -6.19 17.98
C ASP A 464 1.80 -5.10 18.17
N ALA A 465 0.61 -5.24 17.59
CA ALA A 465 -0.40 -4.22 17.70
C ALA A 465 -0.91 -4.07 19.15
N PRO A 466 -1.10 -2.82 19.65
CA PRO A 466 -1.66 -2.59 20.97
C PRO A 466 -3.04 -3.23 21.13
N ALA A 467 -3.38 -3.68 22.35
CA ALA A 467 -4.68 -4.29 22.65
C ALA A 467 -5.88 -3.39 22.26
N GLU A 468 -5.73 -2.07 22.36
CA GLU A 468 -6.75 -1.11 21.93
C GLU A 468 -7.04 -1.18 20.41
N MET A 469 -6.02 -1.48 19.60
CA MET A 469 -6.18 -1.65 18.16
C MET A 469 -6.95 -2.94 17.86
N HIS A 470 -6.65 -4.02 18.58
CA HIS A 470 -7.41 -5.27 18.49
C HIS A 470 -8.89 -5.05 18.84
N ALA A 471 -9.18 -4.45 20.00
CA ALA A 471 -10.55 -4.11 20.38
C ALA A 471 -11.27 -3.23 19.35
N LYS A 472 -10.54 -2.31 18.70
CA LYS A 472 -11.10 -1.37 17.74
C LYS A 472 -11.27 -1.93 16.33
N TYR A 473 -10.50 -2.92 15.89
CA TYR A 473 -10.54 -3.35 14.49
C TYR A 473 -10.77 -4.85 14.25
N ASP A 474 -10.60 -5.71 15.26
CA ASP A 474 -10.81 -7.15 15.09
C ASP A 474 -12.26 -7.48 14.73
N ALA A 475 -12.45 -8.71 14.25
CA ALA A 475 -13.77 -9.27 14.00
C ALA A 475 -14.57 -9.31 15.31
N VAL A 476 -15.85 -8.97 15.23
CA VAL A 476 -16.73 -9.00 16.39
C VAL A 476 -17.42 -10.37 16.44
N PRO A 477 -17.16 -11.20 17.47
CA PRO A 477 -17.88 -12.47 17.64
C PRO A 477 -19.39 -12.24 17.71
N PHE A 478 -20.15 -13.24 17.29
CA PHE A 478 -21.59 -13.12 17.21
C PHE A 478 -22.31 -14.44 17.50
N ARG A 479 -23.60 -14.33 17.81
CA ARG A 479 -24.54 -15.44 17.85
C ARG A 479 -25.50 -15.35 16.68
N LEU A 480 -25.61 -16.41 15.91
CA LEU A 480 -26.64 -16.54 14.89
C LEU A 480 -27.95 -16.93 15.60
N ILE A 481 -28.83 -15.95 15.81
CA ILE A 481 -30.08 -16.14 16.58
C ILE A 481 -31.24 -16.58 15.69
N ALA A 482 -31.19 -16.30 14.39
CA ALA A 482 -32.14 -16.84 13.41
C ALA A 482 -31.52 -16.86 12.01
N ALA A 483 -31.78 -17.94 11.28
CA ALA A 483 -31.48 -18.05 9.86
C ALA A 483 -32.64 -18.73 9.14
N ARG A 484 -33.31 -18.00 8.25
CA ARG A 484 -34.38 -18.53 7.41
C ARG A 484 -33.98 -18.37 5.96
N ALA A 485 -33.96 -19.47 5.22
CA ALA A 485 -33.74 -19.49 3.78
C ALA A 485 -34.99 -20.00 3.08
N VAL A 486 -35.46 -19.27 2.08
CA VAL A 486 -36.64 -19.61 1.28
C VAL A 486 -36.20 -19.73 -0.18
N PRO A 487 -36.28 -20.93 -0.79
CA PRO A 487 -35.97 -21.10 -2.21
C PRO A 487 -36.89 -20.24 -3.07
N SER A 488 -36.38 -19.71 -4.18
CA SER A 488 -37.23 -19.13 -5.22
C SER A 488 -38.09 -20.24 -5.83
N ALA A 489 -39.38 -19.98 -6.04
CA ALA A 489 -40.19 -20.86 -6.89
C ALA A 489 -39.52 -20.90 -8.27
N GLY A 490 -39.25 -22.12 -8.75
CA GLY A 490 -38.55 -22.38 -10.01
C GLY A 490 -39.33 -21.91 -11.23
#